data_AF-A0A840GHD3-F1
#
_entry.id   AF-A0A840GHD3-F1
#
_cell.length_a   1.000
_cell.length_b   1.000
_cell.length_c   1.000
_cell.angle_alpha   90.00
_cell.angle_beta   90.00
_cell.angle_gamma   90.00
#
_symmetry.space_group_name_H-M   'P 1'
#
loop_
_entity.id
_entity.type
_entity.pdbx_description
1 polymer ?
#
loop_
_entity_poly.entity_id
_entity_poly.type
_entity_poly.pdbx_seq_one_letter_code
_entity_poly.pdbx_strand_id
1 'polypeptide(L)'
;MIEPKLEVPAELRDLAEKTIDQAEKAFGMFFDAATKSMSSVPGPGTEVSKQALVFTEQNMKSAFEHARKLVHATDLQEAMRIQSDFLRSQFTSAGDHMRQMTGSLMQSGKGKS
;
A
#
# COMPACT_ATOMS: atom_id res chain seq x y z
N MET A 1 26.67 -19.44 17.91
CA MET A 1 26.47 -19.34 16.45
C MET A 1 26.39 -17.85 16.15
N ILE A 2 27.23 -17.33 15.26
CA ILE A 2 27.22 -15.91 14.90
C ILE A 2 26.20 -15.79 13.77
N GLU A 3 25.02 -15.26 14.07
CA GLU A 3 24.06 -14.90 13.01
C GLU A 3 24.71 -13.84 12.11
N PRO A 4 24.65 -14.00 10.78
CA PRO A 4 25.17 -12.99 9.88
C PRO A 4 24.33 -11.72 10.07
N LYS A 5 24.92 -10.72 10.72
CA LYS A 5 24.36 -9.36 10.71
C LYS A 5 24.27 -8.93 9.25
N LEU A 6 23.08 -8.50 8.84
CA LEU A 6 22.90 -7.81 7.57
C LEU A 6 23.54 -6.42 7.73
N GLU A 7 24.85 -6.35 7.55
CA GLU A 7 25.58 -5.08 7.54
C GLU A 7 25.35 -4.40 6.19
N VAL A 8 24.14 -3.86 6.01
CA VAL A 8 23.90 -2.88 4.94
C VAL A 8 24.67 -1.61 5.30
N PRO A 9 25.62 -1.14 4.46
CA PRO A 9 26.32 0.11 4.68
C PRO A 9 25.34 1.27 4.91
N ALA A 10 25.65 2.16 5.83
CA ALA A 10 24.80 3.30 6.18
C ALA A 10 24.48 4.16 4.95
N GLU A 11 25.42 4.31 4.03
CA GLU A 11 25.25 5.06 2.79
C GLU A 11 24.23 4.42 1.85
N LEU A 12 24.19 3.08 1.79
CA LEU A 12 23.20 2.34 1.00
C LEU A 12 21.81 2.42 1.64
N ARG A 13 21.74 2.41 2.96
CA ARG A 13 20.50 2.62 3.71
C ARG A 13 19.94 4.03 3.45
N ASP A 14 20.76 5.06 3.62
CA ASP A 14 20.38 6.46 3.36
C ASP A 14 19.94 6.68 1.92
N LEU A 15 20.63 6.05 0.95
CA LEU A 15 20.24 6.13 -0.45
C LEU A 15 18.89 5.44 -0.71
N ALA A 16 18.66 4.28 -0.10
CA ALA A 16 17.40 3.55 -0.20
C ALA A 16 16.24 4.35 0.42
N GLU A 17 16.43 4.95 1.60
CA GLU A 17 15.44 5.85 2.23
C GLU A 17 15.08 7.03 1.33
N LYS A 18 16.08 7.74 0.80
CA LYS A 18 15.85 8.85 -0.14
C LYS A 18 15.11 8.41 -1.39
N THR A 19 15.41 7.21 -1.89
CA THR A 19 14.74 6.65 -3.08
C THR A 19 13.28 6.30 -2.77
N ILE A 20 13.02 5.73 -1.59
CA ILE A 20 11.66 5.44 -1.12
C ILE A 20 10.86 6.75 -0.97
N ASP A 21 11.43 7.77 -0.35
CA ASP A 21 10.79 9.10 -0.20
C ASP A 21 10.43 9.73 -1.54
N GLN A 22 11.36 9.70 -2.49
CA GLN A 22 11.14 10.25 -3.83
C GLN A 22 10.07 9.47 -4.58
N ALA A 23 10.10 8.14 -4.50
CA ALA A 23 9.08 7.29 -5.10
C ALA A 23 7.70 7.56 -4.49
N GLU A 24 7.58 7.56 -3.16
CA GLU A 24 6.31 7.82 -2.48
C GLU A 24 5.72 9.18 -2.87
N LYS A 25 6.56 10.22 -2.93
CA LYS A 25 6.15 11.54 -3.40
C LYS A 25 5.66 11.53 -4.85
N ALA A 26 6.37 10.86 -5.75
CA ALA A 26 5.99 10.75 -7.16
C ALA A 26 4.64 10.02 -7.34
N PHE A 27 4.45 8.92 -6.60
CA PHE A 27 3.19 8.20 -6.58
C PHE A 27 2.06 9.04 -5.99
N GLY A 28 2.30 9.80 -4.93
CA GLY A 28 1.32 10.75 -4.38
C GLY A 28 0.83 11.76 -5.42
N MET A 29 1.76 12.38 -6.16
CA MET A 29 1.40 13.29 -7.26
C MET A 29 0.59 12.60 -8.37
N PHE A 30 0.91 11.34 -8.68
CA PHE A 30 0.14 10.55 -9.64
C PHE A 30 -1.29 10.27 -9.17
N PHE A 31 -1.48 9.82 -7.92
CA PHE A 31 -2.81 9.56 -7.36
C PHE A 31 -3.65 10.83 -7.27
N ASP A 32 -3.05 11.96 -6.91
CA ASP A 32 -3.72 13.28 -6.93
C ASP A 32 -4.20 13.64 -8.34
N ALA A 33 -3.36 13.47 -9.36
CA ALA A 33 -3.70 13.75 -10.75
C ALA A 33 -4.81 12.81 -11.26
N ALA A 34 -4.71 11.51 -10.97
CA ALA A 34 -5.71 10.51 -11.34
C ALA A 34 -7.07 10.83 -10.70
N THR A 35 -7.09 11.13 -9.40
CA THR A 35 -8.31 11.50 -8.66
C THR A 35 -8.97 12.75 -9.23
N LYS A 36 -8.18 13.77 -9.57
CA LYS A 36 -8.67 14.98 -10.25
C LYS A 36 -9.27 14.65 -11.62
N SER A 37 -8.56 13.89 -12.46
CA SER A 37 -9.03 13.50 -13.79
C SER A 37 -10.37 12.76 -13.75
N MET A 38 -10.53 11.86 -12.78
CA MET A 38 -11.77 11.08 -12.62
C MET A 38 -12.93 11.90 -12.08
N SER A 39 -12.65 12.99 -11.38
CA SER A 39 -13.66 13.96 -10.94
C SER A 39 -14.12 14.88 -12.07
N SER A 40 -13.28 15.09 -13.09
CA SER A 40 -13.59 15.93 -14.26
C SER A 40 -14.44 15.23 -15.32
N VAL A 41 -14.45 13.88 -15.36
CA VAL A 41 -15.22 13.10 -16.35
C VAL A 41 -16.13 12.08 -15.64
N PRO A 42 -17.36 12.46 -15.26
CA PRO A 42 -18.32 11.54 -14.67
C PRO A 42 -18.86 10.57 -15.73
N GLY A 43 -18.83 9.27 -15.44
CA GLY A 43 -19.37 8.21 -16.28
C GLY A 43 -19.78 6.95 -15.50
N PRO A 44 -20.45 5.97 -16.14
CA PRO A 44 -21.05 4.81 -15.47
C PRO A 44 -20.10 3.84 -14.74
N GLY A 45 -18.79 4.09 -14.72
CA GLY A 45 -17.80 3.31 -13.98
C GLY A 45 -16.95 4.13 -13.00
N THR A 46 -17.16 5.45 -12.94
CA THR A 46 -16.27 6.37 -12.20
C THR A 46 -16.19 6.04 -10.72
N GLU A 47 -17.28 5.61 -10.08
CA GLU A 47 -17.29 5.29 -8.65
C GLU A 47 -16.49 4.02 -8.32
N VAL A 48 -16.64 2.98 -9.14
CA VAL A 48 -15.86 1.73 -9.00
C VAL A 48 -14.38 2.00 -9.24
N SER A 49 -14.06 2.79 -10.27
CA SER A 49 -12.68 3.19 -10.53
C SER A 49 -12.11 4.02 -9.38
N LYS A 50 -12.89 4.94 -8.78
CA LYS A 50 -12.46 5.75 -7.61
C LYS A 50 -12.12 4.85 -6.43
N GLN A 51 -12.99 3.88 -6.12
CA GLN A 51 -12.73 2.91 -5.07
C GLN A 51 -11.48 2.08 -5.35
N ALA A 52 -11.28 1.62 -6.58
CA ALA A 52 -10.07 0.89 -6.98
C ALA A 52 -8.80 1.74 -6.84
N LEU A 53 -8.87 3.02 -7.18
CA LEU A 53 -7.77 3.97 -7.03
C LEU A 53 -7.41 4.18 -5.55
N VAL A 54 -8.40 4.42 -4.69
CA VAL A 54 -8.21 4.55 -3.24
C VAL A 54 -7.60 3.28 -2.64
N PHE A 55 -8.08 2.11 -3.05
CA PHE A 55 -7.51 0.84 -2.60
C PHE A 55 -6.03 0.70 -3.00
N THR A 56 -5.70 1.06 -4.24
CA THR A 56 -4.33 0.99 -4.75
C THR A 56 -3.43 1.98 -4.01
N GLU A 57 -3.90 3.18 -3.72
CA GLU A 57 -3.16 4.18 -2.93
C GLU A 57 -2.87 3.66 -1.51
N GLN A 58 -3.85 3.06 -0.84
CA GLN A 58 -3.68 2.46 0.49
C GLN A 58 -2.67 1.30 0.47
N ASN A 59 -2.75 0.42 -0.53
CA ASN A 59 -1.81 -0.69 -0.68
C ASN A 59 -0.37 -0.18 -0.91
N MET A 60 -0.20 0.83 -1.78
CA MET A 60 1.10 1.45 -2.04
C MET A 60 1.70 2.10 -0.80
N LYS A 61 0.89 2.83 0.00
CA LYS A 61 1.34 3.39 1.29
C LYS A 61 1.88 2.30 2.22
N SER A 62 1.16 1.19 2.33
CA SER A 62 1.60 0.05 3.15
C SER A 62 2.90 -0.58 2.62
N ALA A 63 3.06 -0.66 1.30
CA ALA A 63 4.29 -1.16 0.68
C ALA A 63 5.49 -0.24 0.94
N PHE A 64 5.31 1.08 0.90
CA PHE A 64 6.37 2.04 1.24
C PHE A 64 6.76 1.96 2.72
N GLU A 65 5.78 1.87 3.64
CA GLU A 65 6.08 1.64 5.06
C GLU A 65 6.86 0.34 5.29
N HIS A 66 6.49 -0.74 4.59
CA HIS A 66 7.20 -2.01 4.63
C HIS A 66 8.64 -1.88 4.13
N ALA A 67 8.84 -1.22 2.99
CA ALA A 67 10.16 -0.97 2.43
C ALA A 67 11.04 -0.16 3.39
N ARG A 68 10.51 0.88 4.04
CA ARG A 68 11.24 1.66 5.06
C ARG A 68 11.70 0.76 6.21
N LYS A 69 10.79 -0.02 6.78
CA LYS A 69 11.12 -0.94 7.88
C LYS A 69 12.21 -1.93 7.48
N LEU A 70 12.12 -2.51 6.28
CA LEU A 70 13.12 -3.44 5.77
C LEU A 70 14.51 -2.80 5.59
N VAL A 71 14.56 -1.57 5.08
CA VAL A 71 15.82 -0.83 4.89
C VAL A 71 16.53 -0.57 6.23
N HIS A 72 15.76 -0.39 7.30
CA HIS A 72 16.30 -0.24 8.67
C HIS A 72 16.59 -1.56 9.39
N ALA A 73 16.20 -2.71 8.85
CA ALA A 73 16.43 -3.99 9.51
C ALA A 73 17.93 -4.23 9.72
N THR A 74 18.28 -4.66 10.93
CA THR A 74 19.68 -4.86 11.35
C THR A 74 20.11 -6.32 11.30
N ASP A 75 19.14 -7.24 11.28
CA ASP A 75 19.36 -8.67 11.16
C ASP A 75 18.20 -9.37 10.44
N LEU A 76 18.41 -10.64 10.12
CA LEU A 76 17.43 -11.45 9.39
C LEU A 76 16.17 -11.72 10.23
N GLN A 77 16.31 -11.83 11.56
CA GLN A 77 15.17 -12.08 12.44
C GLN A 77 14.22 -10.88 12.44
N GLU A 78 14.76 -9.67 12.50
CA GLU A 78 14.03 -8.41 12.36
C GLU A 78 13.38 -8.30 10.98
N ALA A 79 14.11 -8.59 9.91
CA ALA A 79 13.57 -8.59 8.55
C ALA A 79 12.39 -9.57 8.38
N MET A 80 12.52 -10.79 8.93
CA MET A 80 11.47 -11.81 8.92
C MET A 80 10.24 -11.39 9.74
N ARG A 81 10.44 -10.72 10.87
CA ARG A 81 9.34 -10.14 11.66
C ARG A 81 8.62 -9.06 10.85
N ILE A 82 9.35 -8.14 10.22
CA ILE A 82 8.81 -7.09 9.38
C ILE A 82 7.97 -7.69 8.23
N GLN A 83 8.49 -8.71 7.54
CA GLN A 83 7.76 -9.42 6.49
C GLN A 83 6.48 -10.10 7.00
N SER A 84 6.53 -10.71 8.19
CA SER A 84 5.38 -11.36 8.81
C SER A 84 4.30 -10.36 9.21
N ASP A 85 4.69 -9.21 9.79
CA ASP A 85 3.79 -8.13 10.17
C ASP A 85 3.11 -7.52 8.94
N PHE A 86 3.85 -7.33 7.85
CA PHE A 86 3.29 -6.86 6.59
C PHE A 86 2.29 -7.85 6.00
N LEU A 87 2.62 -9.15 5.92
CA LEU A 87 1.67 -10.14 5.40
C LEU A 87 0.39 -10.18 6.24
N ARG A 88 0.51 -10.11 7.58
CA ARG A 88 -0.65 -10.04 8.48
C ARG A 88 -1.52 -8.82 8.18
N SER A 89 -0.92 -7.63 8.02
CA SER A 89 -1.67 -6.41 7.72
C SER A 89 -2.33 -6.46 6.34
N GLN A 90 -1.68 -7.05 5.33
CA GLN A 90 -2.25 -7.25 4.01
C GLN A 90 -3.44 -8.21 4.05
N PHE A 91 -3.36 -9.32 4.80
CA PHE A 91 -4.49 -10.24 4.96
C PHE A 91 -5.69 -9.58 5.63
N THR A 92 -5.47 -8.81 6.70
CA THR A 92 -6.54 -8.05 7.36
C THR A 92 -7.17 -7.05 6.40
N SER A 93 -6.35 -6.25 5.70
CA SER A 93 -6.83 -5.22 4.77
C SER A 93 -7.62 -5.84 3.61
N ALA A 94 -7.12 -6.92 3.01
CA ALA A 94 -7.81 -7.63 1.93
C ALA A 94 -9.15 -8.23 2.40
N GLY A 95 -9.20 -8.77 3.62
CA GLY A 95 -10.44 -9.27 4.23
C GLY A 95 -11.48 -8.17 4.42
N ASP A 96 -11.06 -7.00 4.88
CA ASP A 96 -11.94 -5.85 5.08
C ASP A 96 -12.42 -5.25 3.76
N HIS A 97 -11.56 -5.16 2.73
CA HIS A 97 -11.99 -4.72 1.40
C HIS A 97 -12.97 -5.69 0.75
N MET A 98 -12.77 -7.01 0.91
CA MET A 98 -13.71 -8.01 0.42
C MET A 98 -15.08 -7.89 1.12
N ARG A 99 -15.10 -7.65 2.43
CA ARG A 99 -16.35 -7.36 3.18
C ARG A 99 -17.01 -6.08 2.68
N GLN A 100 -16.24 -5.02 2.46
CA GLN A 100 -16.76 -3.74 1.98
C GLN A 100 -17.35 -3.86 0.58
N MET A 101 -16.66 -4.51 -0.35
CA MET A 101 -17.17 -4.76 -1.71
C MET A 101 -18.45 -5.61 -1.68
N THR A 102 -18.47 -6.68 -0.89
CA THR A 102 -19.67 -7.55 -0.75
C THR A 102 -20.84 -6.78 -0.14
N GLY A 103 -20.57 -5.93 0.87
CA GLY A 103 -21.57 -5.05 1.47
C GLY A 103 -22.13 -4.01 0.49
N SER A 104 -21.28 -3.35 -0.29
CA SER A 104 -21.68 -2.39 -1.33
C SER A 104 -22.49 -3.05 -2.46
N LEU A 105 -22.14 -4.27 -2.86
CA LEU A 105 -22.88 -5.05 -3.85
C LEU A 105 -24.26 -5.49 -3.33
N MET A 106 -24.34 -5.97 -2.09
CA MET A 106 -25.61 -6.34 -1.45
C MET A 106 -26.54 -5.13 -1.26
N GLN A 107 -26.01 -3.97 -0.90
CA GLN A 107 -26.79 -2.75 -0.71
C GLN A 107 -27.31 -2.20 -2.05
N SER A 108 -26.51 -2.28 -3.12
CA SER A 108 -26.92 -1.92 -4.48
C SER A 108 -28.00 -2.85 -5.07
N GLY A 109 -28.02 -4.12 -4.66
CA GLY A 109 -29.07 -5.07 -5.03
C GLY A 109 -30.40 -4.87 -4.28
N LYS A 110 -30.35 -4.37 -3.04
CA LYS A 110 -31.53 -4.17 -2.19
C LYS A 110 -32.33 -2.90 -2.52
N GLY A 111 -31.75 -1.96 -3.28
CA GLY A 111 -32.44 -0.77 -3.80
C GLY A 111 -33.19 -0.99 -5.13
N LYS A 112 -33.17 -2.21 -5.68
CA LYS A 112 -33.86 -2.58 -6.93
C LYS A 112 -35.07 -3.51 -6.71
N SER A 113 -35.56 -3.66 -5.47
CA SER A 113 -36.73 -4.49 -5.16
C SER A 113 -37.86 -3.68 -4.54
#